data_AF-A0A9E8ZJ88-F1
#
_entry.id   AF-A0A9E8ZJ88-F1
#
_cell.length_a   1.000
_cell.length_b   1.000
_cell.length_c   1.000
_cell.angle_alpha   90.00
_cell.angle_beta   90.00
_cell.angle_gamma   90.00
#
_symmetry.space_group_name_H-M   'P 1'
#
loop_
_entity.id
_entity.type
_entity.pdbx_description
1 polymer ?
#
loop_
_entity_poly.entity_id
_entity_poly.type
_entity_poly.pdbx_seq_one_letter_code
_entity_poly.pdbx_strand_id
1 'polypeptide(L)'
;MVETQASKRERGQIANSILLLIAFATAFFPRILESMGVPSIINFLHFGVVPIASGIVLLQTRVRDKKQIASVQALIASLVFFFAIMLASALLNNAGFINVAMNFLLLAEAYVFLAAIVSIAPSPKSLDRFKNWILGFIALHVGLAFAQDYLIGIGQLSRGDLTDEDGVQGVFFLSNGGHVVGSFVSMAFGLYYFVSAKSVPIWIRVAVFAATFWQMLLADAKQVLMVFLGAWVLLILSRVKDPLKTLQYVILAALVFYAIFWFIFNVDHPIASAFAGWIRPEIYTPEGDATVLKLGPFRILPTFYTSSLNWFLGLGPGHTIGRLGGWMIRDYGYLLNPLGATSRPYGDAIWSTWRGHYLDSSFFSPLWGFAGIWGDLGLLGIVGYLGILYVAWQRFCLDDLSRFIILTIVVNGFIFTQLEEPAYMLSMTTLIGLRWHELHNQQRSQYYQQILDFNFRSLAQFQEQPSDREQV
;
A
#
# COMPACT_ATOMS: atom_id res chain seq x y z
N MET A 1 -24.95 1.25 -42.92
CA MET A 1 -23.91 0.21 -42.83
C MET A 1 -22.56 0.88 -43.01
N VAL A 2 -21.87 1.23 -41.92
CA VAL A 2 -20.50 1.75 -41.94
C VAL A 2 -19.61 0.59 -41.59
N GLU A 3 -18.94 0.04 -42.59
CA GLU A 3 -17.98 -1.03 -42.46
C GLU A 3 -16.82 -0.53 -41.59
N THR A 4 -16.78 -1.01 -40.35
CA THR A 4 -15.74 -0.74 -39.38
C THR A 4 -14.43 -1.27 -39.94
N GLN A 5 -13.52 -0.35 -40.28
CA GLN A 5 -12.15 -0.68 -40.68
C GLN A 5 -11.54 -1.61 -39.63
N ALA A 6 -11.41 -2.88 -40.02
CA ALA A 6 -10.77 -3.92 -39.24
C ALA A 6 -9.34 -3.47 -38.91
N SER A 7 -9.08 -3.27 -37.62
CA SER A 7 -7.79 -2.83 -37.12
C SER A 7 -6.71 -3.81 -37.56
N LYS A 8 -5.71 -3.32 -38.32
CA LYS A 8 -4.40 -3.95 -38.41
C LYS A 8 -3.91 -4.16 -36.98
N ARG A 9 -3.91 -5.41 -36.50
CA ARG A 9 -3.23 -5.79 -35.26
C ARG A 9 -1.74 -5.54 -35.50
N GLU A 10 -1.22 -4.46 -34.94
CA GLU A 10 0.22 -4.23 -34.85
C GLU A 10 0.84 -5.39 -34.04
N ARG A 11 1.42 -6.35 -34.77
CA ARG A 11 2.22 -7.43 -34.20
C ARG A 11 3.51 -6.79 -33.68
N GLY A 12 3.64 -6.65 -32.37
CA GLY A 12 4.92 -6.27 -31.73
C GLY A 12 4.83 -5.40 -30.48
N GLN A 13 3.69 -4.78 -30.16
CA GLN A 13 3.56 -3.98 -28.94
C GLN A 13 3.16 -4.86 -27.75
N ILE A 14 4.06 -5.02 -26.77
CA ILE A 14 3.71 -5.56 -25.45
C ILE A 14 2.65 -4.63 -24.86
N ALA A 15 1.51 -5.19 -24.46
CA ALA A 15 0.45 -4.38 -23.87
C ALA A 15 0.93 -3.75 -22.55
N ASN A 16 0.69 -2.45 -22.34
CA ASN A 16 1.05 -1.72 -21.12
C ASN A 16 0.61 -2.44 -19.83
N SER A 17 -0.53 -3.14 -19.86
CA SER A 17 -1.00 -3.94 -18.72
C SER A 17 -0.09 -5.12 -18.38
N ILE A 18 0.51 -5.78 -19.36
CA ILE A 18 1.47 -6.89 -19.15
C ILE A 18 2.76 -6.33 -18.52
N LEU A 19 3.22 -5.17 -19.00
CA LEU A 19 4.42 -4.52 -18.47
C LEU A 19 4.24 -4.16 -16.98
N LEU A 20 3.08 -3.63 -16.60
CA LEU A 20 2.77 -3.36 -15.19
C LEU A 20 2.61 -4.65 -14.37
N LEU A 21 2.07 -5.74 -14.92
CA LEU A 21 2.02 -7.04 -14.21
C LEU A 21 3.40 -7.57 -13.91
N ILE A 22 4.32 -7.51 -14.88
CA ILE A 22 5.71 -7.93 -14.69
C ILE A 22 6.36 -7.07 -13.61
N ALA A 23 6.22 -5.74 -13.68
CA ALA A 23 6.73 -4.84 -12.67
C ALA A 23 6.21 -5.16 -11.26
N PHE A 24 4.91 -5.36 -11.11
CA PHE A 24 4.31 -5.79 -9.83
C PHE A 24 4.91 -7.11 -9.35
N ALA A 25 5.03 -8.11 -10.22
CA ALA A 25 5.59 -9.42 -9.88
C ALA A 25 7.04 -9.34 -9.38
N THR A 26 7.86 -8.41 -9.93
CA THR A 26 9.25 -8.23 -9.46
C THR A 26 9.39 -7.73 -8.03
N ALA A 27 8.36 -7.08 -7.49
CA ALA A 27 8.31 -6.69 -6.07
C ALA A 27 7.59 -7.72 -5.20
N PHE A 28 6.64 -8.45 -5.77
CA PHE A 28 5.75 -9.34 -5.02
C PHE A 28 6.34 -10.74 -4.75
N PHE A 29 7.04 -11.33 -5.72
CA PHE A 29 7.58 -12.69 -5.62
C PHE A 29 9.08 -12.86 -5.29
N PRO A 30 9.94 -11.82 -5.18
CA PRO A 30 11.38 -12.05 -5.13
C PRO A 30 11.83 -12.81 -3.87
N ARG A 31 11.16 -12.65 -2.72
CA ARG A 31 11.51 -13.33 -1.46
C ARG A 31 11.26 -14.83 -1.49
N ILE A 32 10.12 -15.27 -2.03
CA ILE A 32 9.88 -16.71 -2.20
C ILE A 32 10.87 -17.33 -3.20
N LEU A 33 11.30 -16.58 -4.22
CA LEU A 33 12.36 -17.05 -5.13
C LEU A 33 13.72 -17.13 -4.43
N GLU A 34 14.05 -16.14 -3.59
CA GLU A 34 15.28 -16.16 -2.79
C GLU A 34 15.32 -17.34 -1.81
N SER A 35 14.22 -17.62 -1.11
CA SER A 35 14.13 -18.80 -0.23
C SER A 35 14.22 -20.13 -0.98
N MET A 36 13.98 -20.15 -2.30
CA MET A 36 14.24 -21.29 -3.19
C MET A 36 15.69 -21.36 -3.71
N GLY A 37 16.57 -20.44 -3.28
CA GLY A 37 17.99 -20.41 -3.62
C GLY A 37 18.37 -19.41 -4.72
N VAL A 38 17.46 -18.56 -5.18
CA VAL A 38 17.81 -17.47 -6.10
C VAL A 38 18.64 -16.40 -5.36
N PRO A 39 19.70 -15.83 -5.95
CA PRO A 39 20.51 -14.81 -5.26
C PRO A 39 19.69 -13.58 -4.82
N SER A 40 20.00 -13.06 -3.63
CA SER A 40 19.28 -11.95 -2.97
C SER A 40 19.18 -10.66 -3.79
N ILE A 41 20.02 -10.50 -4.82
CA ILE A 41 19.93 -9.39 -5.78
C ILE A 41 18.56 -9.33 -6.48
N ILE A 42 17.83 -10.44 -6.56
CA ILE A 42 16.46 -10.45 -7.11
C ILE A 42 15.50 -9.54 -6.33
N ASN A 43 15.73 -9.36 -5.02
CA ASN A 43 14.95 -8.43 -4.19
C ASN A 43 15.13 -6.96 -4.59
N PHE A 44 16.14 -6.63 -5.39
CA PHE A 44 16.39 -5.27 -5.89
C PHE A 44 15.86 -5.05 -7.30
N LEU A 45 15.36 -6.10 -7.98
CA LEU A 45 14.94 -6.01 -9.37
C LEU A 45 13.82 -4.97 -9.58
N HIS A 46 12.90 -4.86 -8.62
CA HIS A 46 11.79 -3.91 -8.70
C HIS A 46 12.24 -2.44 -8.77
N PHE A 47 13.36 -2.08 -8.13
CA PHE A 47 13.91 -0.72 -8.19
C PHE A 47 14.29 -0.27 -9.61
N GLY A 48 14.58 -1.22 -10.51
CA GLY A 48 14.76 -0.93 -11.93
C GLY A 48 13.47 -1.13 -12.73
N VAL A 49 12.83 -2.29 -12.57
CA VAL A 49 11.72 -2.69 -13.44
C VAL A 49 10.48 -1.83 -13.25
N VAL A 50 10.12 -1.49 -12.01
CA VAL A 50 8.93 -0.67 -11.71
C VAL A 50 9.00 0.74 -12.31
N PRO A 51 10.06 1.54 -12.10
CA PRO A 51 10.15 2.87 -12.69
C PRO A 51 10.30 2.82 -14.22
N ILE A 52 11.05 1.85 -14.78
CA ILE A 52 11.18 1.71 -16.25
C ILE A 52 9.81 1.37 -16.88
N ALA A 53 9.12 0.37 -16.33
CA ALA A 53 7.78 -0.02 -16.78
C ALA A 53 6.82 1.17 -16.72
N SER A 54 6.81 1.88 -15.58
CA SER A 54 5.96 3.04 -15.36
C SER A 54 6.29 4.17 -16.32
N GLY A 55 7.58 4.45 -16.56
CA GLY A 55 8.05 5.45 -17.51
C GLY A 55 7.60 5.16 -18.94
N ILE A 56 7.75 3.91 -19.40
CA ILE A 56 7.27 3.49 -20.72
C ILE A 56 5.75 3.71 -20.85
N VAL A 57 4.96 3.29 -19.84
CA VAL A 57 3.51 3.47 -19.85
C VAL A 57 3.11 4.95 -19.86
N LEU A 58 3.77 5.78 -19.05
CA LEU A 58 3.53 7.23 -18.98
C LEU A 58 3.87 7.93 -20.30
N LEU A 59 4.96 7.53 -20.97
CA LEU A 59 5.37 8.11 -22.26
C LEU A 59 4.50 7.64 -23.44
N GLN A 60 3.97 6.41 -23.36
CA GLN A 60 3.15 5.81 -24.43
C GLN A 60 1.64 5.95 -24.22
N THR A 61 1.20 6.64 -23.15
CA THR A 61 -0.22 6.78 -22.86
C THR A 61 -0.98 7.46 -23.99
N ARG A 62 -2.16 6.93 -24.31
CA ARG A 62 -3.11 7.52 -25.28
C ARG A 62 -4.31 8.15 -24.60
N VAL A 63 -4.25 8.38 -23.29
CA VAL A 63 -5.32 9.02 -22.53
C VAL A 63 -5.51 10.45 -23.05
N ARG A 64 -6.76 10.80 -23.38
CA ARG A 64 -7.15 12.15 -23.82
C ARG A 64 -7.98 12.91 -22.79
N ASP A 65 -8.31 12.27 -21.67
CA ASP A 65 -9.11 12.88 -20.62
C ASP A 65 -8.26 13.90 -19.85
N LYS A 66 -8.58 15.18 -19.99
CA LYS A 66 -7.85 16.29 -19.35
C LYS A 66 -7.84 16.18 -17.83
N LYS A 67 -8.91 15.66 -17.20
CA LYS A 67 -8.97 15.52 -15.75
C LYS A 67 -8.03 14.41 -15.28
N GLN A 68 -8.00 13.29 -16.00
CA GLN A 68 -7.09 12.18 -15.73
C GLN A 68 -5.62 12.60 -15.88
N ILE A 69 -5.29 13.32 -16.95
CA ILE A 69 -3.94 13.87 -17.18
C ILE A 69 -3.55 14.82 -16.04
N ALA A 70 -4.42 15.77 -15.67
CA ALA A 70 -4.15 16.71 -14.58
C ALA A 70 -3.94 16.00 -13.23
N SER A 71 -4.71 14.94 -12.95
CA SER A 71 -4.51 14.11 -11.76
C SER A 71 -3.14 13.43 -11.73
N VAL A 72 -2.73 12.83 -12.86
CA VAL A 72 -1.41 12.17 -12.99
C VAL A 72 -0.28 13.20 -12.88
N GLN A 73 -0.41 14.36 -13.53
CA GLN A 73 0.58 15.44 -13.45
C GLN A 73 0.72 15.99 -12.03
N ALA A 74 -0.40 16.15 -11.31
CA ALA A 74 -0.36 16.57 -9.91
C ALA A 74 0.42 15.57 -9.05
N LEU A 75 0.21 14.26 -9.25
CA LEU A 75 0.95 13.23 -8.51
C LEU A 75 2.45 13.26 -8.86
N ILE A 76 2.80 13.37 -10.15
CA ILE A 76 4.20 13.47 -10.60
C ILE A 76 4.86 14.73 -10.01
N ALA A 77 4.17 15.87 -10.02
CA ALA A 77 4.69 17.11 -9.45
C ALA A 77 4.98 16.98 -7.95
N SER A 78 4.09 16.33 -7.18
CA SER A 78 4.33 16.03 -5.76
C SER A 78 5.52 15.09 -5.55
N LEU A 79 5.73 14.09 -6.42
CA LEU A 79 6.88 13.20 -6.36
C LEU A 79 8.19 13.93 -6.67
N VAL A 80 8.20 14.81 -7.66
CA VAL A 80 9.37 15.66 -7.99
C VAL A 80 9.70 16.61 -6.83
N PHE A 81 8.68 17.23 -6.21
CA PHE A 81 8.88 18.06 -5.04
C PHE A 81 9.47 17.28 -3.85
N PHE A 82 8.98 16.07 -3.61
CA PHE A 82 9.50 15.18 -2.57
C PHE A 82 10.96 14.77 -2.86
N PHE A 83 11.29 14.47 -4.12
CA PHE A 83 12.67 14.20 -4.52
C PHE A 83 13.61 15.40 -4.29
N ALA A 84 13.14 16.63 -4.54
CA ALA A 84 13.90 17.84 -4.28
C ALA A 84 14.21 18.03 -2.78
N ILE A 85 13.26 17.72 -1.88
CA ILE A 85 13.50 17.71 -0.43
C ILE A 85 14.58 16.70 -0.07
N MET A 86 14.53 15.51 -0.68
CA MET A 86 15.50 14.44 -0.43
C MET A 86 16.92 14.81 -0.87
N LEU A 87 17.06 15.47 -2.03
CA LEU A 87 18.33 16.03 -2.49
C LEU A 87 18.85 17.11 -1.54
N ALA A 88 17.99 18.03 -1.10
CA ALA A 88 18.38 19.08 -0.15
C ALA A 88 18.86 18.49 1.18
N SER A 89 18.16 17.47 1.69
CA SER A 89 18.55 16.72 2.88
C SER A 89 19.90 16.01 2.70
N ALA A 90 20.11 15.34 1.56
CA ALA A 90 21.37 14.66 1.28
C ALA A 90 22.55 15.62 1.17
N LEU A 91 22.37 16.78 0.54
CA LEU A 91 23.39 17.82 0.46
C LEU A 91 23.75 18.38 1.84
N LEU A 92 22.74 18.65 2.69
CA LEU A 92 22.97 19.14 4.06
C LEU A 92 23.77 18.14 4.90
N ASN A 93 23.54 16.84 4.71
CA ASN A 93 24.06 15.79 5.58
C ASN A 93 25.17 14.93 4.94
N ASN A 94 25.64 15.32 3.75
CA ASN A 94 26.63 14.58 2.96
C ASN A 94 26.25 13.11 2.75
N ALA A 95 24.98 12.84 2.43
CA ALA A 95 24.52 11.49 2.09
C ALA A 95 24.89 11.16 0.64
N GLY A 96 25.25 9.90 0.38
CA GLY A 96 25.56 9.41 -0.96
C GLY A 96 24.38 9.56 -1.93
N PHE A 97 24.67 9.72 -3.23
CA PHE A 97 23.60 9.79 -4.25
C PHE A 97 22.76 8.52 -4.29
N ILE A 98 23.39 7.35 -4.09
CA ILE A 98 22.66 6.08 -4.01
C ILE A 98 21.69 6.06 -2.82
N ASN A 99 22.01 6.73 -1.71
CA ASN A 99 21.06 6.86 -0.60
C ASN A 99 19.80 7.61 -1.04
N VAL A 100 19.95 8.71 -1.79
CA VAL A 100 18.81 9.47 -2.35
C VAL A 100 18.01 8.59 -3.29
N ALA A 101 18.67 7.92 -4.25
CA ALA A 101 17.98 7.11 -5.25
C ALA A 101 17.18 5.96 -4.60
N MET A 102 17.80 5.22 -3.69
CA MET A 102 17.16 4.08 -3.02
C MET A 102 16.06 4.54 -2.07
N ASN A 103 16.29 5.57 -1.26
CA ASN A 103 15.28 6.08 -0.33
C ASN A 103 14.08 6.67 -1.09
N PHE A 104 14.33 7.35 -2.21
CA PHE A 104 13.27 7.85 -3.07
C PHE A 104 12.45 6.69 -3.62
N LEU A 105 13.09 5.67 -4.21
CA LEU A 105 12.34 4.56 -4.78
C LEU A 105 11.55 3.80 -3.70
N LEU A 106 12.12 3.53 -2.53
CA LEU A 106 11.42 2.90 -1.41
C LEU A 106 10.11 3.60 -1.04
N LEU A 107 10.10 4.93 -1.01
CA LEU A 107 8.93 5.73 -0.61
C LEU A 107 8.03 6.12 -1.79
N ALA A 108 8.57 6.25 -3.00
CA ALA A 108 7.90 6.87 -4.13
C ALA A 108 7.46 5.88 -5.21
N GLU A 109 8.09 4.70 -5.32
CA GLU A 109 7.89 3.79 -6.46
C GLU A 109 6.41 3.38 -6.63
N ALA A 110 5.70 3.14 -5.52
CA ALA A 110 4.32 2.69 -5.56
C ALA A 110 3.38 3.78 -6.12
N TYR A 111 3.73 5.04 -5.95
CA TYR A 111 2.97 6.18 -6.49
C TYR A 111 3.35 6.47 -7.94
N VAL A 112 4.61 6.25 -8.34
CA VAL A 112 4.99 6.22 -9.76
C VAL A 112 4.21 5.11 -10.48
N PHE A 113 4.08 3.95 -9.85
CA PHE A 113 3.28 2.83 -10.35
C PHE A 113 1.79 3.16 -10.42
N LEU A 114 1.23 3.82 -9.39
CA LEU A 114 -0.15 4.32 -9.42
C LEU A 114 -0.40 5.28 -10.60
N ALA A 115 0.52 6.22 -10.81
CA ALA A 115 0.47 7.16 -11.93
C ALA A 115 0.43 6.40 -13.27
N ALA A 116 1.25 5.36 -13.41
CA ALA A 116 1.27 4.52 -14.61
C ALA A 116 -0.02 3.71 -14.79
N ILE A 117 -0.54 3.05 -13.74
CA ILE A 117 -1.82 2.31 -13.81
C ILE A 117 -2.93 3.24 -14.28
N VAL A 118 -3.09 4.39 -13.62
CA VAL A 118 -4.14 5.36 -13.96
C VAL A 118 -3.93 5.91 -15.36
N SER A 119 -2.70 6.02 -15.86
CA SER A 119 -2.42 6.51 -17.22
C SER A 119 -2.75 5.51 -18.33
N ILE A 120 -3.16 4.28 -18.06
CA ILE A 120 -3.60 3.37 -19.12
C ILE A 120 -5.01 3.76 -19.58
N ALA A 121 -5.30 3.58 -20.87
CA ALA A 121 -6.67 3.59 -21.40
C ALA A 121 -7.09 2.14 -21.74
N PRO A 122 -7.35 1.28 -20.73
CA PRO A 122 -7.54 -0.14 -20.99
C PRO A 122 -8.89 -0.38 -21.65
N SER A 123 -8.93 -1.33 -22.59
CA SER A 123 -10.22 -1.94 -22.98
C SER A 123 -10.79 -2.72 -21.78
N PRO A 124 -12.12 -2.91 -21.68
CA PRO A 124 -12.72 -3.68 -20.59
C PRO A 124 -12.08 -5.07 -20.40
N LYS A 125 -11.85 -5.78 -21.51
CA LYS A 125 -11.17 -7.09 -21.51
C LYS A 125 -9.74 -7.02 -20.99
N SER A 126 -8.99 -5.96 -21.30
CA SER A 126 -7.62 -5.79 -20.80
C SER A 126 -7.61 -5.45 -19.32
N LEU A 127 -8.56 -4.64 -18.84
CA LEU A 127 -8.69 -4.30 -17.44
C LEU A 127 -9.05 -5.54 -16.62
N ASP A 128 -10.03 -6.32 -17.07
CA ASP A 128 -10.43 -7.55 -16.38
C ASP A 128 -9.30 -8.58 -16.35
N ARG A 129 -8.52 -8.71 -17.44
CA ARG A 129 -7.31 -9.54 -17.45
C ARG A 129 -6.29 -9.06 -16.41
N PHE A 130 -5.98 -7.76 -16.40
CA PHE A 130 -5.04 -7.16 -15.45
C PHE A 130 -5.49 -7.42 -14.00
N LYS A 131 -6.76 -7.13 -13.71
CA LYS A 131 -7.40 -7.41 -12.42
C LYS A 131 -7.30 -8.89 -12.03
N ASN A 132 -7.69 -9.80 -12.91
CA ASN A 132 -7.68 -11.23 -12.61
C ASN A 132 -6.27 -11.75 -12.32
N TRP A 133 -5.24 -11.24 -12.98
CA TRP A 133 -3.85 -11.59 -12.66
C TRP A 133 -3.42 -11.06 -11.29
N ILE A 134 -3.70 -9.79 -10.97
CA ILE A 134 -3.38 -9.22 -9.65
C ILE A 134 -4.11 -10.00 -8.54
N LEU A 135 -5.42 -10.24 -8.70
CA LEU A 135 -6.19 -11.01 -7.73
C LEU A 135 -5.70 -12.46 -7.65
N GLY A 136 -5.26 -13.04 -8.78
CA GLY A 136 -4.65 -14.38 -8.82
C GLY A 136 -3.32 -14.46 -8.06
N PHE A 137 -2.45 -13.46 -8.19
CA PHE A 137 -1.19 -13.38 -7.43
C PHE A 137 -1.44 -13.29 -5.93
N ILE A 138 -2.40 -12.47 -5.50
CA ILE A 138 -2.72 -12.33 -4.07
C ILE A 138 -3.45 -13.58 -3.55
N ALA A 139 -4.34 -14.18 -4.34
CA ALA A 139 -4.98 -15.45 -3.97
C ALA A 139 -3.94 -16.58 -3.83
N LEU A 140 -2.93 -16.63 -4.71
CA LEU A 140 -1.79 -17.55 -4.58
C LEU A 140 -1.03 -17.28 -3.28
N HIS A 141 -0.77 -16.02 -2.93
CA HIS A 141 -0.16 -15.65 -1.65
C HIS A 141 -0.94 -16.20 -0.45
N VAL A 142 -2.27 -16.00 -0.41
CA VAL A 142 -3.13 -16.52 0.66
C VAL A 142 -3.09 -18.05 0.71
N GLY A 143 -3.18 -18.72 -0.45
CA GLY A 143 -3.09 -20.18 -0.53
C GLY A 143 -1.74 -20.73 -0.06
N LEU A 144 -0.64 -20.05 -0.39
CA LEU A 144 0.69 -20.39 0.10
C LEU A 144 0.82 -20.21 1.61
N ALA A 145 0.23 -19.15 2.18
CA ALA A 145 0.24 -18.96 3.63
C ALA A 145 -0.49 -20.11 4.36
N PHE A 146 -1.64 -20.55 3.84
CA PHE A 146 -2.31 -21.75 4.38
C PHE A 146 -1.49 -23.03 4.25
N ALA A 147 -0.83 -23.22 3.12
CA ALA A 147 0.06 -24.37 2.94
C ALA A 147 1.25 -24.31 3.89
N GLN A 148 1.83 -23.13 4.12
CA GLN A 148 2.95 -22.93 5.05
C GLN A 148 2.55 -23.25 6.48
N ASP A 149 1.43 -22.73 6.97
CA ASP A 149 0.90 -23.03 8.31
C ASP A 149 0.82 -24.55 8.55
N TYR A 150 0.19 -25.27 7.60
CA TYR A 150 0.10 -26.72 7.68
C TYR A 150 1.47 -27.42 7.65
N LEU A 151 2.34 -27.06 6.71
CA LEU A 151 3.64 -27.72 6.52
C LEU A 151 4.62 -27.42 7.66
N ILE A 152 4.57 -26.23 8.25
CA ILE A 152 5.33 -25.86 9.46
C ILE A 152 4.80 -26.67 10.64
N GLY A 153 3.49 -26.75 10.82
CA GLY A 153 2.86 -27.49 11.91
C GLY A 153 3.21 -28.99 11.94
N ILE A 154 3.47 -29.60 10.77
CA ILE A 154 3.93 -31.01 10.68
C ILE A 154 5.46 -31.15 10.60
N GLY A 155 6.21 -30.05 10.72
CA GLY A 155 7.68 -30.03 10.69
C GLY A 155 8.32 -30.31 9.32
N GLN A 156 7.58 -30.16 8.21
CA GLN A 156 8.08 -30.39 6.86
C GLN A 156 8.66 -29.15 6.19
N LEU A 157 8.33 -27.95 6.69
CA LEU A 157 8.83 -26.69 6.15
C LEU A 157 9.66 -25.95 7.21
N SER A 158 10.91 -25.63 6.88
CA SER A 158 11.80 -24.88 7.78
C SER A 158 11.36 -23.41 7.89
N ARG A 159 11.32 -22.89 9.12
CA ARG A 159 11.04 -21.49 9.42
C ARG A 159 12.29 -20.64 9.73
N GLY A 160 13.48 -21.23 9.59
CA GLY A 160 14.71 -20.59 10.05
C GLY A 160 14.63 -20.24 11.54
N ASP A 161 14.96 -19.00 11.89
CA ASP A 161 14.96 -18.49 13.26
C ASP A 161 13.61 -17.87 13.71
N LEU A 162 12.60 -17.86 12.83
CA LEU A 162 11.27 -17.30 13.12
C LEU A 162 10.46 -18.24 14.00
N THR A 163 9.41 -17.76 14.69
CA THR A 163 8.42 -18.65 15.34
C THR A 163 7.57 -19.39 14.30
N ASP A 164 6.81 -20.41 14.73
CA ASP A 164 5.95 -21.17 13.82
C ASP A 164 4.92 -20.25 13.14
N GLU A 165 4.34 -19.33 13.91
CA GLU A 165 3.37 -18.35 13.43
C GLU A 165 4.00 -17.30 12.52
N ASP A 166 5.17 -16.77 12.89
CA ASP A 166 5.91 -15.80 12.06
C ASP A 166 6.40 -16.41 10.74
N GLY A 167 6.53 -17.74 10.68
CA GLY A 167 6.87 -18.51 9.48
C GLY A 167 5.76 -18.54 8.42
N VAL A 168 4.52 -18.15 8.77
CA VAL A 168 3.37 -18.08 7.85
C VAL A 168 3.37 -16.74 7.12
N GLN A 169 3.94 -16.71 5.91
CA GLN A 169 4.26 -15.44 5.21
C GLN A 169 3.79 -15.39 3.74
N GLY A 170 3.20 -16.47 3.22
CA GLY A 170 2.85 -16.64 1.80
C GLY A 170 4.05 -16.41 0.89
N VAL A 171 3.90 -15.58 -0.16
CA VAL A 171 5.01 -15.23 -1.08
C VAL A 171 6.18 -14.47 -0.44
N PHE A 172 6.04 -14.01 0.81
CA PHE A 172 7.08 -13.28 1.54
C PHE A 172 7.93 -14.19 2.43
N PHE A 173 7.92 -15.49 2.16
CA PHE A 173 8.55 -16.54 2.96
C PHE A 173 10.02 -16.29 3.31
N LEU A 174 10.38 -16.65 4.55
CA LEU A 174 11.69 -16.45 5.18
C LEU A 174 12.20 -15.01 5.14
N SER A 175 11.32 -14.06 5.46
CA SER A 175 11.73 -12.67 5.65
C SER A 175 11.26 -12.07 6.97
N ASN A 176 12.10 -11.22 7.55
CA ASN A 176 11.74 -10.49 8.77
C ASN A 176 10.54 -9.57 8.49
N GLY A 177 9.46 -9.76 9.25
CA GLY A 177 8.20 -9.03 9.07
C GLY A 177 7.36 -9.47 7.87
N GLY A 178 7.73 -10.55 7.16
CA GLY A 178 6.97 -11.08 6.02
C GLY A 178 5.53 -11.45 6.37
N HIS A 179 5.30 -12.01 7.57
CA HIS A 179 3.97 -12.36 8.08
C HIS A 179 3.05 -11.12 8.20
N VAL A 180 3.59 -9.98 8.63
CA VAL A 180 2.84 -8.72 8.75
C VAL A 180 2.49 -8.16 7.37
N VAL A 181 3.49 -8.09 6.49
CA VAL A 181 3.32 -7.59 5.11
C VAL A 181 2.29 -8.43 4.35
N GLY A 182 2.42 -9.75 4.42
CA GLY A 182 1.48 -10.70 3.84
C GLY A 182 0.06 -10.48 4.35
N SER A 183 -0.09 -10.38 5.66
CA SER A 183 -1.41 -10.18 6.28
C SER A 183 -2.06 -8.84 5.91
N PHE A 184 -1.29 -7.77 5.75
CA PHE A 184 -1.81 -6.50 5.21
C PHE A 184 -2.33 -6.65 3.77
N VAL A 185 -1.55 -7.30 2.90
CA VAL A 185 -1.92 -7.54 1.51
C VAL A 185 -3.19 -8.40 1.44
N SER A 186 -3.24 -9.50 2.20
CA SER A 186 -4.40 -10.40 2.30
C SER A 186 -5.64 -9.67 2.76
N MET A 187 -5.57 -8.90 3.86
CA MET A 187 -6.71 -8.16 4.39
C MET A 187 -7.23 -7.09 3.43
N ALA A 188 -6.34 -6.35 2.77
CA ALA A 188 -6.74 -5.36 1.76
C ALA A 188 -7.36 -6.02 0.52
N PHE A 189 -6.82 -7.16 0.09
CA PHE A 189 -7.41 -7.97 -0.98
C PHE A 189 -8.78 -8.52 -0.61
N GLY A 190 -8.93 -9.09 0.59
CA GLY A 190 -10.20 -9.61 1.08
C GLY A 190 -11.28 -8.52 1.09
N LEU A 191 -10.94 -7.33 1.59
CA LEU A 191 -11.85 -6.18 1.59
C LEU A 191 -12.15 -5.69 0.17
N TYR A 192 -11.13 -5.58 -0.69
CA TYR A 192 -11.32 -5.20 -2.09
C TYR A 192 -12.22 -6.18 -2.84
N TYR A 193 -11.98 -7.48 -2.71
CA TYR A 193 -12.79 -8.54 -3.30
C TYR A 193 -14.22 -8.50 -2.74
N PHE A 194 -14.33 -8.36 -1.41
CA PHE A 194 -15.62 -8.24 -0.76
C PHE A 194 -16.39 -7.03 -1.27
N VAL A 195 -15.79 -5.87 -1.54
CA VAL A 195 -16.52 -4.69 -2.01
C VAL A 195 -16.76 -4.70 -3.51
N SER A 196 -15.75 -5.05 -4.32
CA SER A 196 -15.72 -4.81 -5.77
C SER A 196 -16.31 -5.95 -6.60
N ALA A 197 -16.26 -7.21 -6.15
CA ALA A 197 -16.71 -8.37 -6.91
C ALA A 197 -18.24 -8.54 -6.92
N LYS A 198 -19.01 -7.52 -7.31
CA LYS A 198 -20.48 -7.50 -7.21
C LYS A 198 -21.21 -8.58 -8.02
N SER A 199 -20.58 -9.15 -9.05
CA SER A 199 -21.11 -10.27 -9.84
C SER A 199 -21.00 -11.62 -9.12
N VAL A 200 -20.21 -11.70 -8.04
CA VAL A 200 -20.01 -12.91 -7.25
C VAL A 200 -21.00 -12.95 -6.09
N PRO A 201 -21.62 -14.12 -5.80
CA PRO A 201 -22.50 -14.29 -4.64
C PRO A 201 -21.87 -13.80 -3.33
N ILE A 202 -22.71 -13.21 -2.47
CA ILE A 202 -22.23 -12.61 -1.21
C ILE A 202 -21.53 -13.61 -0.29
N TRP A 203 -21.98 -14.87 -0.25
CA TRP A 203 -21.38 -15.90 0.61
C TRP A 203 -19.93 -16.24 0.19
N ILE A 204 -19.61 -16.24 -1.12
CA ILE A 204 -18.24 -16.43 -1.60
C ILE A 204 -17.38 -15.23 -1.22
N ARG A 205 -17.91 -14.01 -1.38
CA ARG A 205 -17.21 -12.78 -0.99
C ARG A 205 -16.90 -12.76 0.50
N VAL A 206 -17.87 -13.17 1.34
CA VAL A 206 -17.67 -13.33 2.79
C VAL A 206 -16.64 -14.41 3.08
N ALA A 207 -16.69 -15.56 2.40
CA ALA A 207 -15.73 -16.64 2.59
C ALA A 207 -14.29 -16.23 2.24
N VAL A 208 -14.08 -15.48 1.14
CA VAL A 208 -12.76 -14.94 0.77
C VAL A 208 -12.26 -13.96 1.84
N PHE A 209 -13.11 -13.03 2.29
CA PHE A 209 -12.74 -12.09 3.35
C PHE A 209 -12.41 -12.81 4.68
N ALA A 210 -13.22 -13.81 5.05
CA ALA A 210 -12.99 -14.64 6.23
C ALA A 210 -11.68 -15.43 6.11
N ALA A 211 -11.36 -15.99 4.93
CA ALA A 211 -10.10 -16.68 4.70
C ALA A 211 -8.89 -15.74 4.84
N THR A 212 -8.97 -14.51 4.33
CA THR A 212 -7.89 -13.52 4.50
C THR A 212 -7.72 -13.07 5.94
N PHE A 213 -8.83 -12.94 6.68
CA PHE A 213 -8.80 -12.63 8.10
C PHE A 213 -8.23 -13.79 8.92
N TRP A 214 -8.60 -15.02 8.58
CA TRP A 214 -8.09 -16.22 9.21
C TRP A 214 -6.58 -16.39 8.97
N GLN A 215 -6.11 -16.14 7.75
CA GLN A 215 -4.66 -16.13 7.45
C GLN A 215 -3.89 -15.12 8.32
N MET A 216 -4.44 -13.92 8.53
CA MET A 216 -3.82 -12.93 9.44
C MET A 216 -3.70 -13.45 10.87
N LEU A 217 -4.69 -14.21 11.35
CA LEU A 217 -4.65 -14.82 12.69
C LEU A 217 -3.61 -15.94 12.78
N LEU A 218 -3.50 -16.80 11.77
CA LEU A 218 -2.49 -17.87 11.71
C LEU A 218 -1.06 -17.30 11.70
N ALA A 219 -0.87 -16.15 11.06
CA ALA A 219 0.41 -15.47 10.94
C ALA A 219 0.79 -14.58 12.15
N ASP A 220 0.06 -14.71 13.28
CA ASP A 220 0.10 -13.85 14.47
C ASP A 220 0.21 -12.33 14.17
N ALA A 221 -0.39 -11.89 13.07
CA ALA A 221 -0.25 -10.51 12.58
C ALA A 221 -1.34 -9.58 13.16
N LYS A 222 -1.69 -9.75 14.44
CA LYS A 222 -2.79 -9.03 15.14
C LYS A 222 -2.67 -7.50 15.06
N GLN A 223 -1.47 -6.97 14.96
CA GLN A 223 -1.19 -5.56 14.70
C GLN A 223 -1.84 -5.02 13.41
N VAL A 224 -2.02 -5.88 12.40
CA VAL A 224 -2.69 -5.53 11.14
C VAL A 224 -4.13 -5.13 11.42
N LEU A 225 -4.83 -5.89 12.27
CA LEU A 225 -6.19 -5.56 12.69
C LEU A 225 -6.25 -4.19 13.37
N MET A 226 -5.30 -3.87 14.25
CA MET A 226 -5.24 -2.57 14.91
C MET A 226 -5.08 -1.40 13.92
N VAL A 227 -4.25 -1.59 12.89
CA VAL A 227 -4.10 -0.59 11.81
C VAL A 227 -5.40 -0.41 11.03
N PHE A 228 -6.10 -1.50 10.69
CA PHE A 228 -7.39 -1.44 9.99
C PHE A 228 -8.46 -0.76 10.85
N LEU A 229 -8.52 -1.04 12.15
CA LEU A 229 -9.43 -0.38 13.09
C LEU A 229 -9.15 1.11 13.20
N GLY A 230 -7.86 1.49 13.32
CA GLY A 230 -7.46 2.90 13.32
C GLY A 230 -7.84 3.62 12.02
N ALA A 231 -7.61 2.99 10.88
CA ALA A 231 -7.99 3.54 9.57
C ALA A 231 -9.50 3.70 9.43
N TRP A 232 -10.28 2.79 10.03
CA TRP A 232 -11.73 2.85 10.03
C TRP A 232 -12.26 4.00 10.89
N VAL A 233 -11.68 4.24 12.07
CA VAL A 233 -11.98 5.42 12.89
C VAL A 233 -11.70 6.70 12.10
N LEU A 234 -10.55 6.80 11.42
CA LEU A 234 -10.26 7.95 10.56
C LEU A 234 -11.26 8.10 9.40
N LEU A 235 -11.76 6.99 8.84
CA LEU A 235 -12.76 7.01 7.78
C LEU A 235 -14.08 7.60 8.31
N ILE A 236 -14.52 7.20 9.51
CA ILE A 236 -15.69 7.78 10.19
C ILE A 236 -15.54 9.29 10.33
N LEU A 237 -14.38 9.74 10.85
CA LEU A 237 -14.09 11.16 11.01
C LEU A 237 -14.07 11.91 9.68
N SER A 238 -13.62 11.28 8.60
CA SER A 238 -13.65 11.89 7.26
C SER A 238 -15.06 12.06 6.68
N ARG A 239 -16.07 11.40 7.28
CA ARG A 239 -17.46 11.35 6.78
C ARG A 239 -18.46 12.18 7.57
N VAL A 240 -18.02 12.96 8.56
CA VAL A 240 -18.89 13.80 9.42
C VAL A 240 -19.84 14.75 8.68
N LYS A 241 -19.56 15.09 7.41
CA LYS A 241 -20.46 15.89 6.55
C LYS A 241 -21.71 15.13 6.06
N ASP A 242 -21.68 13.80 6.13
CA ASP A 242 -22.78 12.89 5.82
C ASP A 242 -23.19 12.17 7.12
N PRO A 243 -24.10 12.77 7.92
CA PRO A 243 -24.41 12.27 9.26
C PRO A 243 -25.02 10.87 9.25
N LEU A 244 -25.77 10.53 8.20
CA LEU A 244 -26.37 9.20 8.05
C LEU A 244 -25.29 8.13 7.86
N LYS A 245 -24.35 8.35 6.93
CA LYS A 245 -23.23 7.41 6.74
C LYS A 245 -22.32 7.34 7.96
N THR A 246 -22.07 8.49 8.59
CA THR A 246 -21.28 8.55 9.82
C THR A 246 -21.92 7.69 10.90
N LEU A 247 -23.24 7.83 11.11
CA LEU A 247 -23.99 7.02 12.07
C LEU A 247 -23.92 5.53 11.74
N GLN A 248 -24.10 5.15 10.47
CA GLN A 248 -23.97 3.75 10.03
C GLN A 248 -22.60 3.16 10.38
N TYR A 249 -21.52 3.91 10.12
CA TYR A 249 -20.18 3.45 10.46
C TYR A 249 -19.91 3.44 11.96
N VAL A 250 -20.43 4.39 12.73
CA VAL A 250 -20.31 4.41 14.19
C VAL A 250 -21.01 3.21 14.81
N ILE A 251 -22.24 2.88 14.38
CA ILE A 251 -22.97 1.70 14.86
C ILE A 251 -22.16 0.43 14.52
N LEU A 252 -21.71 0.29 13.28
CA LEU A 252 -20.95 -0.88 12.86
C LEU A 252 -19.63 -1.00 13.64
N ALA A 253 -18.93 0.13 13.88
CA ALA A 253 -17.73 0.16 14.70
C ALA A 253 -18.02 -0.26 16.14
N ALA A 254 -19.07 0.29 16.77
CA ALA A 254 -19.45 -0.08 18.13
C ALA A 254 -19.73 -1.59 18.27
N LEU A 255 -20.42 -2.19 17.29
CA LEU A 255 -20.66 -3.63 17.25
C LEU A 255 -19.36 -4.44 17.13
N VAL A 256 -18.46 -4.03 16.24
CA VAL A 256 -17.17 -4.73 16.05
C VAL A 256 -16.27 -4.58 17.28
N PHE A 257 -16.14 -3.38 17.84
CA PHE A 257 -15.37 -3.15 19.07
C PHE A 257 -15.94 -3.93 20.24
N TYR A 258 -17.28 -3.98 20.38
CA TYR A 258 -17.92 -4.80 21.40
C TYR A 258 -17.65 -6.29 21.20
N ALA A 259 -17.73 -6.80 19.97
CA ALA A 259 -17.43 -8.20 19.67
C ALA A 259 -15.97 -8.57 19.97
N ILE A 260 -15.01 -7.72 19.59
CA ILE A 260 -13.59 -7.90 19.90
C ILE A 260 -13.36 -7.85 21.40
N PHE A 261 -13.93 -6.86 22.09
CA PHE A 261 -13.83 -6.73 23.54
C PHE A 261 -14.41 -7.97 24.23
N TRP A 262 -15.62 -8.39 23.86
CA TRP A 262 -16.24 -9.59 24.40
C TRP A 262 -15.38 -10.82 24.16
N PHE A 263 -14.84 -11.00 22.95
CA PHE A 263 -13.94 -12.12 22.61
C PHE A 263 -12.70 -12.15 23.52
N ILE A 264 -12.02 -11.01 23.71
CA ILE A 264 -10.81 -10.92 24.52
C ILE A 264 -11.06 -11.32 25.98
N PHE A 265 -12.20 -10.93 26.55
CA PHE A 265 -12.48 -11.13 27.98
C PHE A 265 -13.31 -12.38 28.31
N ASN A 266 -13.93 -13.03 27.32
CA ASN A 266 -14.85 -14.15 27.56
C ASN A 266 -14.43 -15.45 26.86
N VAL A 267 -13.47 -15.42 25.94
CA VAL A 267 -13.02 -16.62 25.22
C VAL A 267 -11.65 -17.04 25.74
N ASP A 268 -11.59 -18.20 26.39
CA ASP A 268 -10.33 -18.82 26.83
C ASP A 268 -9.63 -19.47 25.64
N HIS A 269 -8.95 -18.64 24.84
CA HIS A 269 -8.21 -19.07 23.66
C HIS A 269 -6.87 -18.32 23.57
N PRO A 270 -5.77 -18.96 23.12
CA PRO A 270 -4.44 -18.31 23.02
C PRO A 270 -4.43 -16.99 22.23
N ILE A 271 -5.27 -16.88 21.19
CA ILE A 271 -5.42 -15.64 20.42
C ILE A 271 -5.97 -14.50 21.30
N ALA A 272 -6.93 -14.79 22.19
CA ALA A 272 -7.54 -13.78 23.05
C ALA A 272 -6.53 -13.27 24.11
N SER A 273 -5.72 -14.16 24.69
CA SER A 273 -4.70 -13.80 25.68
C SER A 273 -3.59 -12.93 25.10
N ALA A 274 -3.26 -13.10 23.81
CA ALA A 274 -2.29 -12.25 23.11
C ALA A 274 -2.73 -10.77 23.06
N PHE A 275 -4.03 -10.49 22.92
CA PHE A 275 -4.55 -9.11 22.98
C PHE A 275 -4.55 -8.57 24.42
N ALA A 276 -4.83 -9.41 25.42
CA ALA A 276 -4.82 -8.99 26.82
C ALA A 276 -3.44 -8.44 27.25
N GLY A 277 -2.35 -9.00 26.74
CA GLY A 277 -0.99 -8.50 26.98
C GLY A 277 -0.74 -7.06 26.48
N TRP A 278 -1.54 -6.57 25.51
CA TRP A 278 -1.46 -5.21 25.00
C TRP A 278 -2.39 -4.24 25.73
N ILE A 279 -3.39 -4.72 26.47
CA ILE A 279 -4.35 -3.88 27.20
C ILE A 279 -3.86 -3.67 28.64
N ARG A 280 -2.64 -3.13 28.76
CA ARG A 280 -1.98 -2.82 30.03
C ARG A 280 -1.77 -1.30 30.15
N PRO A 281 -2.66 -0.54 30.82
CA PRO A 281 -2.57 0.92 30.85
C PRO A 281 -1.22 1.47 31.31
N GLU A 282 -0.53 0.76 32.20
CA GLU A 282 0.75 1.14 32.80
C GLU A 282 1.88 1.31 31.79
N ILE A 283 1.92 0.51 30.72
CA ILE A 283 3.00 0.59 29.71
C ILE A 283 2.82 1.79 28.77
N TYR A 284 1.65 2.42 28.74
CA TYR A 284 1.31 3.56 27.86
C TYR A 284 1.34 4.92 28.56
N THR A 285 1.74 4.98 29.83
CA THR A 285 1.98 6.27 30.50
C THR A 285 3.10 7.05 29.80
N PRO A 286 3.27 8.37 30.02
CA PRO A 286 4.34 9.15 29.37
C PRO A 286 5.75 8.58 29.55
N GLU A 287 6.00 7.89 30.68
CA GLU A 287 7.24 7.17 30.98
C GLU A 287 7.07 5.65 30.99
N GLY A 288 5.93 5.15 30.50
CA GLY A 288 5.70 3.72 30.35
C GLY A 288 6.58 3.14 29.24
N ASP A 289 6.98 1.88 29.40
CA ASP A 289 7.96 1.24 28.52
C ASP A 289 7.56 1.27 27.04
N ALA A 290 6.27 1.12 26.70
CA ALA A 290 5.81 1.18 25.32
C ALA A 290 5.93 2.59 24.74
N THR A 291 5.62 3.62 25.52
CA THR A 291 5.74 5.02 25.10
C THR A 291 7.20 5.42 24.90
N VAL A 292 8.06 5.09 25.87
CA VAL A 292 9.50 5.41 25.82
C VAL A 292 10.15 4.72 24.63
N LEU A 293 9.85 3.44 24.43
CA LEU A 293 10.37 2.66 23.32
C LEU A 293 9.87 3.23 21.98
N LYS A 294 8.56 3.41 21.79
CA LYS A 294 7.98 3.84 20.51
C LYS A 294 8.42 5.26 20.11
N LEU A 295 8.53 6.16 21.09
CA LEU A 295 8.94 7.55 20.88
C LEU A 295 10.46 7.76 20.98
N GLY A 296 11.24 6.69 21.15
CA GLY A 296 12.71 6.70 21.15
C GLY A 296 13.33 7.54 20.02
N PRO A 297 12.85 7.46 18.75
CA PRO A 297 13.37 8.28 17.66
C PRO A 297 13.34 9.78 17.94
N PHE A 298 12.27 10.30 18.56
CA PHE A 298 12.12 11.72 18.86
C PHE A 298 13.02 12.19 20.01
N ARG A 299 13.48 11.25 20.85
CA ARG A 299 14.43 11.55 21.94
C ARG A 299 15.88 11.47 21.45
N ILE A 300 16.18 10.51 20.58
CA ILE A 300 17.55 10.17 20.18
C ILE A 300 18.00 10.97 18.96
N LEU A 301 17.20 11.06 17.89
CA LEU A 301 17.64 11.71 16.65
C LEU A 301 18.03 13.20 16.83
N PRO A 302 17.31 14.02 17.61
CA PRO A 302 17.70 15.42 17.80
C PRO A 302 19.07 15.60 18.45
N THR A 303 19.58 14.59 19.19
CA THR A 303 20.92 14.65 19.79
C THR A 303 22.04 14.61 18.75
N PHE A 304 21.74 14.19 17.52
CA PHE A 304 22.66 14.17 16.39
C PHE A 304 22.54 15.40 15.48
N TYR A 305 21.68 16.36 15.80
CA TYR A 305 21.50 17.55 14.97
C TYR A 305 22.70 18.47 15.07
N THR A 306 23.30 18.79 13.91
CA THR A 306 24.45 19.70 13.83
C THR A 306 24.05 21.12 13.47
N SER A 307 22.80 21.33 13.03
CA SER A 307 22.24 22.63 12.62
C SER A 307 20.73 22.68 12.87
N SER A 308 20.18 23.89 13.02
CA SER A 308 18.73 24.10 13.08
C SER A 308 18.00 23.63 11.81
N LEU A 309 18.71 23.57 10.67
CA LEU A 309 18.17 23.04 9.42
C LEU A 309 17.83 21.55 9.49
N ASN A 310 18.45 20.78 10.40
CA ASN A 310 18.15 19.36 10.56
C ASN A 310 16.71 19.11 11.05
N TRP A 311 16.07 20.08 11.71
CA TRP A 311 14.62 19.98 12.01
C TRP A 311 13.77 19.92 10.75
N PHE A 312 14.16 20.65 9.70
CA PHE A 312 13.38 20.76 8.46
C PHE A 312 13.79 19.72 7.42
N LEU A 313 15.07 19.37 7.36
CA LEU A 313 15.66 18.50 6.33
C LEU A 313 16.20 17.17 6.86
N GLY A 314 16.12 16.90 8.16
CA GLY A 314 16.55 15.63 8.75
C GLY A 314 18.06 15.43 8.73
N LEU A 315 18.48 14.18 8.92
CA LEU A 315 19.87 13.73 9.06
C LEU A 315 20.43 13.06 7.81
N GLY A 316 19.68 13.08 6.71
CA GLY A 316 20.09 12.55 5.42
C GLY A 316 19.36 11.24 5.08
N PRO A 317 19.03 11.01 3.79
CA PRO A 317 18.40 9.78 3.34
C PRO A 317 19.21 8.53 3.73
N GLY A 318 18.56 7.52 4.30
CA GLY A 318 19.20 6.26 4.68
C GLY A 318 20.19 6.37 5.84
N HIS A 319 20.19 7.45 6.62
CA HIS A 319 21.06 7.59 7.80
C HIS A 319 20.36 7.28 9.12
N THR A 320 19.02 7.26 9.17
CA THR A 320 18.26 7.04 10.41
C THR A 320 17.64 5.64 10.47
N ILE A 321 16.34 5.55 10.71
CA ILE A 321 15.61 4.33 11.09
C ILE A 321 14.61 3.84 10.05
N GLY A 322 14.55 4.51 8.89
CA GLY A 322 13.86 3.96 7.73
C GLY A 322 14.50 2.64 7.29
N ARG A 323 13.82 1.87 6.45
CA ARG A 323 14.27 0.58 5.93
C ARG A 323 15.69 0.65 5.33
N LEU A 324 16.00 1.73 4.63
CA LEU A 324 17.33 1.92 4.03
C LEU A 324 18.45 1.97 5.09
N GLY A 325 18.31 2.88 6.06
CA GLY A 325 19.32 3.10 7.11
C GLY A 325 19.27 2.09 8.25
N GLY A 326 18.09 1.58 8.56
CA GLY A 326 17.86 0.65 9.66
C GLY A 326 18.42 -0.74 9.41
N TRP A 327 18.40 -1.25 8.17
CA TRP A 327 18.97 -2.56 7.87
C TRP A 327 19.43 -2.79 6.43
N MET A 328 18.86 -2.14 5.40
CA MET A 328 19.28 -2.47 4.02
C MET A 328 20.75 -2.14 3.72
N ILE A 329 21.27 -1.00 4.19
CA ILE A 329 22.69 -0.68 3.98
C ILE A 329 23.60 -1.67 4.71
N ARG A 330 23.20 -2.14 5.90
CA ARG A 330 23.94 -3.14 6.67
C ARG A 330 23.92 -4.51 5.97
N ASP A 331 22.73 -4.98 5.62
CA ASP A 331 22.50 -6.34 5.13
C ASP A 331 22.92 -6.50 3.66
N TYR A 332 22.86 -5.40 2.88
CA TYR A 332 23.21 -5.36 1.45
C TYR A 332 24.38 -4.42 1.14
N GLY A 333 25.24 -4.14 2.13
CA GLY A 333 26.38 -3.23 1.97
C GLY A 333 27.34 -3.64 0.85
N TYR A 334 27.46 -4.94 0.57
CA TYR A 334 28.27 -5.44 -0.54
C TYR A 334 27.75 -5.01 -1.93
N LEU A 335 26.45 -4.69 -2.07
CA LEU A 335 25.85 -4.12 -3.27
C LEU A 335 25.88 -2.59 -3.26
N LEU A 336 25.60 -1.99 -2.10
CA LEU A 336 25.34 -0.56 -1.97
C LEU A 336 26.61 0.28 -1.76
N ASN A 337 27.59 -0.22 -1.00
CA ASN A 337 28.82 0.51 -0.69
C ASN A 337 29.65 0.83 -1.95
N PRO A 338 29.82 -0.09 -2.94
CA PRO A 338 30.51 0.24 -4.19
C PRO A 338 29.85 1.36 -5.00
N LEU A 339 28.56 1.62 -4.78
CA LEU A 339 27.79 2.70 -5.41
C LEU A 339 27.86 4.02 -4.61
N GLY A 340 28.67 4.06 -3.55
CA GLY A 340 28.85 5.24 -2.70
C GLY A 340 27.80 5.39 -1.61
N ALA A 341 27.24 4.29 -1.10
CA ALA A 341 26.31 4.35 0.03
C ALA A 341 27.02 4.83 1.30
N THR A 342 26.36 5.71 2.04
CA THR A 342 26.86 6.25 3.30
C THR A 342 25.96 5.78 4.46
N SER A 343 26.57 5.48 5.61
CA SER A 343 25.87 5.13 6.84
C SER A 343 26.33 6.01 8.00
N ARG A 344 25.49 6.11 9.04
CA ARG A 344 25.74 6.88 10.27
C ARG A 344 25.27 6.07 11.48
N PRO A 345 25.82 6.30 12.68
CA PRO A 345 25.48 5.52 13.87
C PRO A 345 24.08 5.81 14.45
N TYR A 346 23.28 6.66 13.81
CA TYR A 346 22.00 7.13 14.35
C TYR A 346 20.97 6.00 14.44
N GLY A 347 20.87 5.19 13.39
CA GLY A 347 19.99 4.02 13.37
C GLY A 347 20.37 2.99 14.43
N ASP A 348 21.67 2.71 14.59
CA ASP A 348 22.19 1.75 15.57
C ASP A 348 21.89 2.17 17.02
N ALA A 349 21.99 3.47 17.31
CA ALA A 349 21.64 4.00 18.63
C ALA A 349 20.17 3.71 18.99
N ILE A 350 19.25 3.80 18.03
CA ILE A 350 17.83 3.48 18.26
C ILE A 350 17.58 1.98 18.29
N TRP A 351 18.24 1.21 17.42
CA TRP A 351 18.17 -0.25 17.45
C TRP A 351 18.60 -0.83 18.80
N SER A 352 19.61 -0.23 19.43
CA SER A 352 20.12 -0.69 20.74
C SER A 352 19.12 -0.53 21.89
N THR A 353 18.14 0.37 21.78
CA THR A 353 17.10 0.53 22.82
C THR A 353 15.99 -0.50 22.71
N TRP A 354 15.83 -1.12 21.53
CA TRP A 354 14.79 -2.11 21.27
C TRP A 354 15.28 -3.55 21.37
N ARG A 355 16.52 -3.81 20.94
CA ARG A 355 17.07 -5.18 20.89
C ARG A 355 17.09 -5.82 22.28
N GLY A 356 16.39 -6.95 22.43
CA GLY A 356 16.31 -7.70 23.69
C GLY A 356 15.32 -7.11 24.71
N HIS A 357 14.53 -6.11 24.32
CA HIS A 357 13.47 -5.57 25.17
C HIS A 357 12.29 -6.55 25.27
N TYR A 358 11.61 -6.63 26.42
CA TYR A 358 10.48 -7.58 26.59
C TYR A 358 9.24 -7.25 25.72
N LEU A 359 9.18 -6.02 25.20
CA LEU A 359 8.22 -5.57 24.17
C LEU A 359 8.79 -5.76 22.76
N ASP A 360 9.42 -6.91 22.50
CA ASP A 360 9.98 -7.28 21.20
C ASP A 360 8.87 -7.63 20.21
N SER A 361 8.08 -6.63 19.83
CA SER A 361 7.02 -6.72 18.85
C SER A 361 7.16 -5.59 17.86
N SER A 362 6.89 -5.88 16.60
CA SER A 362 6.85 -4.90 15.52
C SER A 362 5.90 -3.73 15.82
N PHE A 363 4.85 -3.94 16.63
CA PHE A 363 3.94 -2.87 17.07
C PHE A 363 4.65 -1.80 17.92
N PHE A 364 5.50 -2.23 18.86
CA PHE A 364 6.21 -1.33 19.78
C PHE A 364 7.58 -0.87 19.26
N SER A 365 8.05 -1.45 18.16
CA SER A 365 9.34 -1.10 17.57
C SER A 365 9.48 0.43 17.37
N PRO A 366 10.62 1.03 17.76
CA PRO A 366 10.91 2.43 17.47
C PRO A 366 11.09 2.69 15.97
N LEU A 367 11.18 1.65 15.15
CA LEU A 367 11.34 1.74 13.72
C LEU A 367 9.96 1.80 13.07
N TRP A 368 9.53 2.99 12.67
CA TRP A 368 8.25 3.20 12.00
C TRP A 368 8.34 4.30 10.94
N GLY A 369 7.50 4.21 9.91
CA GLY A 369 7.68 4.88 8.62
C GLY A 369 7.77 6.40 8.74
N PHE A 370 6.84 7.05 9.44
CA PHE A 370 6.90 8.50 9.61
C PHE A 370 8.09 8.95 10.47
N ALA A 371 8.53 8.20 11.47
CA ALA A 371 9.76 8.55 12.19
C ALA A 371 11.01 8.36 11.32
N GLY A 372 11.04 7.36 10.43
CA GLY A 372 12.07 7.21 9.42
C GLY A 372 12.10 8.37 8.43
N ILE A 373 10.94 8.76 7.88
CA ILE A 373 10.81 9.92 6.98
C ILE A 373 11.25 11.21 7.68
N TRP A 374 10.81 11.44 8.92
CA TRP A 374 11.22 12.62 9.69
C TRP A 374 12.72 12.60 10.02
N GLY A 375 13.24 11.44 10.42
CA GLY A 375 14.66 11.29 10.73
C GLY A 375 15.54 11.57 9.53
N ASP A 376 15.20 11.02 8.37
CA ASP A 376 15.98 11.20 7.15
C ASP A 376 15.76 12.59 6.53
N LEU A 377 14.51 13.08 6.47
CA LEU A 377 14.09 14.20 5.61
C LEU A 377 13.48 15.38 6.37
N GLY A 378 13.38 15.30 7.69
CA GLY A 378 12.84 16.35 8.57
C GLY A 378 11.35 16.60 8.39
N LEU A 379 10.88 17.73 8.94
CA LEU A 379 9.47 18.14 8.83
C LEU A 379 9.03 18.35 7.37
N LEU A 380 9.93 18.83 6.50
CA LEU A 380 9.60 19.00 5.08
C LEU A 380 9.36 17.66 4.40
N GLY A 381 10.12 16.62 4.77
CA GLY A 381 9.87 15.27 4.31
C GLY A 381 8.48 14.76 4.66
N ILE A 382 8.04 14.95 5.91
CA ILE A 382 6.69 14.57 6.35
C ILE A 382 5.63 15.31 5.55
N VAL A 383 5.77 16.63 5.39
CA VAL A 383 4.82 17.45 4.61
C VAL A 383 4.81 17.01 3.14
N GLY A 384 5.97 16.74 2.55
CA GLY A 384 6.09 16.27 1.17
C GLY A 384 5.41 14.92 0.95
N TYR A 385 5.64 13.96 1.85
CA TYR A 385 5.04 12.63 1.77
C TYR A 385 3.52 12.66 2.02
N LEU A 386 3.06 13.41 3.03
CA LEU A 386 1.63 13.65 3.26
C LEU A 386 0.99 14.38 2.07
N GLY A 387 1.73 15.24 1.38
CA GLY A 387 1.30 15.88 0.13
C GLY A 387 1.03 14.87 -0.98
N ILE A 388 1.90 13.87 -1.17
CA ILE A 388 1.67 12.76 -2.11
C ILE A 388 0.40 12.00 -1.74
N LEU A 389 0.24 11.62 -0.47
CA LEU A 389 -0.94 10.93 0.02
C LEU A 389 -2.22 11.76 -0.16
N TYR A 390 -2.16 13.06 0.09
CA TYR A 390 -3.28 13.98 -0.09
C TYR A 390 -3.70 14.09 -1.56
N VAL A 391 -2.74 14.22 -2.48
CA VAL A 391 -3.04 14.18 -3.92
C VAL A 391 -3.67 12.85 -4.29
N ALA A 392 -3.14 11.74 -3.78
CA ALA A 392 -3.69 10.42 -4.07
C ALA A 392 -5.13 10.25 -3.56
N TRP A 393 -5.39 10.72 -2.34
CA TRP A 393 -6.71 10.79 -1.74
C TRP A 393 -7.70 11.60 -2.58
N GLN A 394 -7.34 12.84 -2.96
CA GLN A 394 -8.25 13.74 -3.67
C GLN A 394 -8.51 13.30 -5.11
N ARG A 395 -7.52 12.72 -5.79
CA ARG A 395 -7.55 12.49 -7.24
C ARG A 395 -7.87 11.05 -7.62
N PHE A 396 -7.50 10.07 -6.81
CA PHE A 396 -7.65 8.65 -7.14
C PHE A 396 -8.64 7.90 -6.23
N CYS A 397 -8.95 8.42 -5.04
CA CYS A 397 -9.89 7.75 -4.13
C CYS A 397 -11.34 8.17 -4.35
N LEU A 398 -11.98 7.57 -5.36
CA LEU A 398 -13.35 7.90 -5.75
C LEU A 398 -14.39 7.41 -4.73
N ASP A 399 -14.14 6.31 -4.01
CA ASP A 399 -15.06 5.69 -3.05
C ASP A 399 -14.48 5.54 -1.64
N ASP A 400 -15.25 4.94 -0.72
CA ASP A 400 -14.85 4.71 0.66
C ASP A 400 -13.76 3.65 0.81
N LEU A 401 -13.77 2.62 -0.05
CA LEU A 401 -12.73 1.58 -0.05
C LEU A 401 -11.35 2.17 -0.34
N SER A 402 -11.22 2.95 -1.40
CA SER A 402 -9.93 3.54 -1.78
C SER A 402 -9.42 4.50 -0.71
N ARG A 403 -10.33 5.28 -0.11
CA ARG A 403 -10.04 6.16 1.03
C ARG A 403 -9.56 5.36 2.24
N PHE A 404 -10.25 4.27 2.57
CA PHE A 404 -9.87 3.37 3.64
C PHE A 404 -8.46 2.78 3.44
N ILE A 405 -8.10 2.39 2.21
CA ILE A 405 -6.74 1.90 1.89
C ILE A 405 -5.69 3.00 2.13
N ILE A 406 -5.94 4.25 1.70
CA ILE A 406 -5.02 5.37 2.00
C ILE A 406 -4.90 5.62 3.51
N LEU A 407 -6.01 5.58 4.27
CA LEU A 407 -5.95 5.74 5.73
C LEU A 407 -5.22 4.58 6.39
N THR A 408 -5.32 3.38 5.84
CA THR A 408 -4.53 2.21 6.27
C THR A 408 -3.04 2.48 6.10
N ILE A 409 -2.61 3.03 4.94
CA ILE A 409 -1.22 3.45 4.73
C ILE A 409 -0.80 4.51 5.75
N VAL A 410 -1.64 5.51 6.03
CA VAL A 410 -1.35 6.56 7.02
C VAL A 410 -1.17 5.95 8.42
N VAL A 411 -2.13 5.16 8.91
CA VAL A 411 -2.05 4.57 10.25
C VAL A 411 -0.88 3.60 10.36
N ASN A 412 -0.64 2.82 9.30
CA ASN A 412 0.52 1.93 9.21
C ASN A 412 1.83 2.72 9.35
N GLY A 413 1.93 3.89 8.73
CA GLY A 413 3.10 4.77 8.84
C GLY A 413 3.47 5.17 10.26
N PHE A 414 2.54 5.14 11.22
CA PHE A 414 2.80 5.40 12.65
C PHE A 414 3.20 4.15 13.45
N ILE A 415 3.04 2.96 12.87
CA ILE A 415 3.24 1.69 13.57
C ILE A 415 4.41 0.91 12.97
N PHE A 416 4.50 0.83 11.63
CA PHE A 416 5.49 0.03 10.91
C PHE A 416 6.32 0.86 9.94
N THR A 417 7.45 0.32 9.53
CA THR A 417 8.29 0.79 8.42
C THR A 417 7.74 0.43 7.03
N GLN A 418 6.50 -0.08 6.92
CA GLN A 418 5.99 -0.63 5.66
C GLN A 418 5.68 0.44 4.60
N LEU A 419 5.77 1.73 4.93
CA LEU A 419 5.80 2.79 3.91
C LEU A 419 6.95 2.61 2.91
N GLU A 420 8.01 1.91 3.32
CA GLU A 420 9.18 1.56 2.50
C GLU A 420 9.16 0.07 2.10
N GLU A 421 8.07 -0.66 2.37
CA GLU A 421 7.93 -2.05 1.94
C GLU A 421 7.31 -2.10 0.53
N PRO A 422 8.10 -2.44 -0.50
CA PRO A 422 7.68 -2.36 -1.89
C PRO A 422 6.43 -3.21 -2.18
N ALA A 423 6.41 -4.46 -1.69
CA ALA A 423 5.29 -5.36 -1.95
C ALA A 423 3.98 -4.89 -1.30
N TYR A 424 4.05 -4.33 -0.09
CA TYR A 424 2.91 -3.72 0.59
C TYR A 424 2.40 -2.50 -0.19
N MET A 425 3.27 -1.52 -0.43
CA MET A 425 2.88 -0.25 -1.04
C MET A 425 2.36 -0.44 -2.47
N LEU A 426 3.04 -1.26 -3.28
CA LEU A 426 2.59 -1.58 -4.64
C LEU A 426 1.25 -2.32 -4.64
N SER A 427 1.01 -3.23 -3.70
CA SER A 427 -0.30 -3.91 -3.58
C SER A 427 -1.41 -2.91 -3.28
N MET A 428 -1.20 -2.03 -2.28
CA MET A 428 -2.19 -1.02 -1.91
C MET A 428 -2.49 -0.05 -3.06
N THR A 429 -1.46 0.48 -3.73
CA THR A 429 -1.67 1.40 -4.85
C THR A 429 -2.24 0.70 -6.07
N THR A 430 -1.94 -0.59 -6.29
CA THR A 430 -2.58 -1.38 -7.35
C THR A 430 -4.06 -1.53 -7.13
N LEU A 431 -4.49 -1.86 -5.90
CA LEU A 431 -5.91 -1.98 -5.56
C LEU A 431 -6.66 -0.64 -5.73
N ILE A 432 -6.03 0.48 -5.34
CA ILE A 432 -6.57 1.83 -5.58
C ILE A 432 -6.69 2.10 -7.09
N GLY A 433 -5.64 1.83 -7.86
CA GLY A 433 -5.63 2.07 -9.31
C GLY A 433 -6.64 1.21 -10.07
N LEU A 434 -6.79 -0.06 -9.69
CA LEU A 434 -7.84 -0.95 -10.20
C LEU A 434 -9.23 -0.39 -9.89
N ARG A 435 -9.46 0.00 -8.63
CA ARG A 435 -10.75 0.53 -8.20
C ARG A 435 -11.12 1.83 -8.92
N TRP A 436 -10.14 2.68 -9.15
CA TRP A 436 -10.29 3.91 -9.91
C TRP A 436 -10.79 3.63 -11.33
N HIS A 437 -10.17 2.68 -12.04
CA HIS A 437 -10.59 2.30 -13.39
C HIS A 437 -11.99 1.71 -13.43
N GLU A 438 -12.34 0.85 -12.48
CA GLU A 438 -13.68 0.25 -12.40
C GLU A 438 -14.77 1.31 -12.26
N LEU A 439 -14.59 2.25 -11.33
CA LEU A 439 -15.55 3.33 -11.07
C LEU A 439 -15.61 4.34 -12.21
N HIS A 440 -14.46 4.70 -12.78
CA HIS A 440 -14.41 5.64 -13.91
C HIS A 440 -15.09 5.06 -15.15
N ASN A 441 -14.88 3.77 -15.44
CA ASN A 441 -15.54 3.09 -16.54
C ASN A 441 -17.06 2.99 -16.33
N GLN A 442 -17.50 2.68 -15.10
CA GLN A 442 -18.93 2.66 -14.75
C GLN A 442 -19.59 4.03 -14.98
N GLN A 443 -18.97 5.11 -14.51
CA GLN A 443 -19.47 6.47 -14.71
C GLN A 443 -19.57 6.84 -16.20
N ARG A 444 -18.56 6.47 -17.01
CA ARG A 444 -18.60 6.69 -18.46
C ARG A 444 -19.72 5.90 -19.13
N SER A 445 -19.88 4.62 -18.80
CA SER A 445 -20.96 3.80 -19.35
C SER A 445 -22.33 4.37 -19.01
N GLN A 446 -22.55 4.82 -17.77
CA GLN A 446 -23.80 5.46 -17.36
C GLN A 446 -24.08 6.75 -18.15
N TYR A 447 -23.07 7.60 -18.33
CA TYR A 447 -23.19 8.83 -19.11
C TYR A 447 -23.55 8.56 -20.58
N TYR A 448 -22.92 7.57 -21.21
CA TYR A 448 -23.26 7.18 -22.59
C TYR A 448 -24.68 6.65 -22.72
N GLN A 449 -25.15 5.84 -21.77
CA GLN A 449 -26.53 5.36 -21.76
C GLN A 449 -27.53 6.52 -21.64
N GLN A 450 -27.25 7.50 -20.76
CA GLN A 450 -28.09 8.70 -20.64
C GLN A 450 -28.16 9.51 -21.93
N ILE A 451 -27.06 9.65 -22.68
CA ILE A 451 -27.07 10.32 -23.99
C ILE A 451 -27.90 9.55 -25.01
N LEU A 452 -27.73 8.23 -25.08
CA LEU A 452 -28.48 7.39 -26.00
C LEU A 452 -29.97 7.48 -25.70
N ASP A 453 -30.37 7.34 -24.43
CA ASP A 453 -31.76 7.46 -23.99
C ASP A 453 -32.36 8.84 -24.32
N PHE A 454 -31.57 9.91 -24.16
CA PHE A 454 -31.99 11.27 -24.53
C PHE A 454 -32.22 11.40 -26.04
N ASN A 455 -31.29 10.90 -26.86
CA ASN A 455 -31.40 10.94 -28.32
C ASN A 455 -32.56 10.08 -28.84
N PHE A 456 -32.82 8.93 -28.23
CA PHE A 456 -33.99 8.11 -28.59
C PHE A 456 -35.30 8.82 -28.27
N ARG A 457 -35.39 9.47 -27.10
CA ARG A 457 -36.59 10.25 -26.73
C ARG A 457 -36.82 11.45 -27.64
N SER A 458 -35.76 12.17 -28.01
CA SER A 458 -35.89 13.32 -28.92
C SER A 458 -36.31 12.90 -30.33
N LEU A 459 -35.81 11.77 -30.83
CA LEU A 459 -36.24 11.20 -32.12
C LEU A 459 -37.69 10.72 -32.09
N ALA A 460 -38.14 10.09 -30.99
CA ALA A 460 -39.53 9.68 -30.83
C ALA A 460 -40.49 10.88 -30.83
N GLN A 461 -40.13 11.96 -30.11
CA GLN A 461 -40.92 13.20 -30.11
C GLN A 461 -41.00 13.88 -31.48
N PHE A 462 -39.97 13.76 -32.31
CA PHE A 462 -39.99 14.31 -33.67
C PHE A 462 -40.90 13.50 -34.62
N GLN A 463 -41.08 12.19 -34.37
CA GLN A 463 -41.99 11.35 -35.15
C GLN A 463 -43.46 11.50 -34.75
N GLU A 464 -43.73 11.88 -33.50
CA GLU A 464 -45.09 12.08 -32.99
C GLU A 464 -45.66 13.47 -33.25
N GLN A 465 -44.90 14.43 -33.80
CA GLN A 465 -45.49 15.67 -34.29
C GLN A 465 -46.35 15.36 -35.53
N PRO A 466 -47.70 15.48 -35.45
CA PRO A 466 -48.55 15.24 -36.59
C PRO A 466 -48.12 16.19 -37.71
N SER A 467 -48.00 15.68 -38.93
CA SER A 467 -47.68 16.52 -40.06
C SER A 467 -48.87 17.46 -40.31
N ASP A 468 -48.81 18.68 -39.77
CA ASP A 468 -49.74 19.78 -40.08
C ASP A 468 -49.62 20.26 -41.55
N ARG A 469 -49.17 19.38 -42.46
CA ARG A 469 -49.04 19.63 -43.90
C ARG A 469 -50.24 19.17 -44.72
N GLU A 470 -51.35 18.74 -44.11
CA GLU A 470 -52.60 18.37 -44.82
C GLU A 470 -53.70 19.45 -44.78
N GLN A 471 -53.39 20.71 -44.42
CA GLN A 471 -54.35 21.82 -44.54
C GLN A 471 -53.75 23.01 -45.32
N VAL A 472 -53.55 22.86 -46.63
CA VAL A 472 -53.56 23.97 -47.61
C VAL A 472 -54.30 23.52 -48.86
#